data_AF-A0A9W3K428-F1
#
_entry.id   AF-A0A9W3K428-F1
#
_cell.length_a   1.000
_cell.length_b   1.000
_cell.length_c   1.000
_cell.angle_alpha   90.00
_cell.angle_beta   90.00
_cell.angle_gamma   90.00
#
_symmetry.space_group_name_H-M   'P 1'
#
loop_
_entity.id
_entity.type
_entity.pdbx_description
1 polymer ?
#
loop_
_entity_poly.entity_id
_entity_poly.type
_entity_poly.pdbx_seq_one_letter_code
_entity_poly.pdbx_strand_id
1 'polypeptide(L)' 'MKCPACGRAELIRDTRDIPYTFQRESTIIPRITGDFCPACGEEVLDIENASRLGDAVTRFATQATETHVMVRWDEPLLT' A
#
# COMPACT_ATOMS: atom_id res chain seq x y z
N MET A 1 15.55 -15.91 -2.21
CA MET A 1 15.72 -16.12 -0.75
C MET A 1 14.39 -16.53 -0.17
N LYS A 2 14.37 -17.38 0.86
CA LYS A 2 13.13 -17.70 1.57
C LYS A 2 12.47 -16.42 2.08
N CYS A 3 11.15 -16.38 1.99
CA CYS A 3 10.34 -15.27 2.48
C CYS A 3 10.63 -15.01 3.97
N PRO A 4 11.02 -13.79 4.36
CA PRO A 4 11.33 -13.47 5.76
C PRO A 4 10.10 -13.48 6.66
N ALA A 5 8.91 -13.22 6.11
CA ALA A 5 7.66 -13.17 6.88
C ALA A 5 7.12 -14.58 7.23
N CYS A 6 7.20 -15.54 6.30
CA CYS A 6 6.58 -16.85 6.50
C CYS A 6 7.53 -18.05 6.41
N GLY A 7 8.71 -17.91 5.80
CA GLY A 7 9.68 -19.00 5.61
C GLY A 7 9.22 -20.15 4.68
N ARG A 8 8.01 -20.10 4.11
CA ARG A 8 7.38 -21.22 3.38
C ARG A 8 7.73 -21.31 1.89
N ALA A 9 8.13 -20.21 1.27
CA ALA A 9 8.41 -20.15 -0.17
C ALA A 9 9.62 -19.25 -0.46
N GLU A 10 10.29 -19.54 -1.58
CA GLU A 10 11.25 -18.60 -2.17
C GLU A 10 10.50 -17.39 -2.75
N LEU A 11 11.09 -16.21 -2.59
CA LEU A 11 10.57 -14.98 -3.19
C LEU A 11 10.81 -14.98 -4.71
N ILE A 12 9.87 -14.39 -5.45
CA ILE A 12 9.91 -14.26 -6.90
C ILE A 12 10.05 -12.77 -7.26
N ARG A 13 11.14 -12.41 -7.96
CA ARG A 13 11.32 -11.06 -8.48
C ARG A 13 10.29 -10.79 -9.57
N ASP A 14 9.53 -9.72 -9.42
CA ASP A 14 8.45 -9.34 -10.34
C ASP A 14 8.21 -7.82 -10.33
N THR A 15 7.37 -7.33 -11.24
CA THR A 15 6.87 -5.95 -11.24
C THR A 15 5.35 -5.97 -11.24
N ARG A 16 4.74 -5.41 -10.20
CA ARG A 16 3.30 -5.51 -9.97
C ARG A 16 2.67 -4.16 -9.66
N ASP A 17 1.38 -4.08 -9.95
CA ASP A 17 0.53 -3.01 -9.45
C ASP A 17 0.11 -3.35 -8.02
N ILE A 18 0.33 -2.43 -7.08
CA ILE A 18 0.07 -2.62 -5.66
C ILE A 18 -1.28 -1.97 -5.30
N PRO A 19 -2.32 -2.74 -5.00
CA PRO A 19 -3.55 -2.18 -4.48
C PRO A 19 -3.32 -1.62 -3.09
N TYR A 20 -3.70 -0.36 -2.88
CA TYR A 20 -3.59 0.31 -1.59
C TYR A 20 -4.95 0.88 -1.19
N THR A 21 -5.36 0.62 0.05
CA THR A 21 -6.59 1.17 0.61
C THR A 21 -6.23 1.98 1.84
N PHE A 22 -6.69 3.23 1.87
CA PHE A 22 -6.57 4.12 3.01
C PHE A 22 -7.95 4.65 3.36
N GLN A 23 -8.38 4.40 4.59
CA GLN A 23 -9.76 4.63 5.02
C GLN A 23 -10.76 3.92 4.09
N ARG A 24 -11.74 4.64 3.51
CA ARG A 24 -12.75 4.10 2.58
C ARG A 24 -12.37 4.30 1.10
N GLU A 25 -11.16 4.75 0.82
CA GLU A 25 -10.70 5.04 -0.53
C GLU A 25 -9.60 4.05 -0.94
N SER A 26 -9.64 3.60 -2.18
CA SER A 26 -8.68 2.66 -2.76
C SER A 26 -8.03 3.25 -3.99
N THR A 27 -6.75 2.91 -4.17
CA THR A 27 -5.97 3.26 -5.35
C THR A 27 -5.09 2.09 -5.78
N ILE A 28 -4.54 2.20 -6.98
CA ILE A 28 -3.54 1.27 -7.51
C ILE A 28 -2.23 2.04 -7.68
N ILE A 29 -1.16 1.56 -7.04
CA ILE A 29 0.18 2.12 -7.19
C ILE A 29 0.91 1.27 -8.25
N PRO A 30 1.16 1.82 -9.46
CA PRO A 30 1.55 0.98 -10.58
C PRO A 30 3.02 0.57 -10.55
N ARG A 31 3.28 -0.62 -11.11
CA ARG A 31 4.59 -1.10 -11.55
C ARG A 31 5.70 -1.11 -10.47
N ILE A 32 5.40 -1.43 -9.22
CA ILE A 32 6.41 -1.60 -8.16
C ILE A 32 7.19 -2.89 -8.39
N THR A 33 8.52 -2.79 -8.48
CA THR A 33 9.38 -3.95 -8.67
C THR A 33 9.88 -4.46 -7.32
N GLY A 34 9.64 -5.73 -7.04
CA GLY A 34 9.83 -6.34 -5.73
C GLY A 34 10.12 -7.82 -5.81
N ASP A 35 10.54 -8.40 -4.70
CA ASP A 35 10.58 -9.83 -4.47
C ASP A 35 9.31 -10.23 -3.72
N PHE A 36 8.42 -10.99 -4.38
CA PHE A 36 7.08 -11.29 -3.88
C PHE A 36 6.96 -12.73 -3.40
N CYS A 37 6.34 -12.93 -2.24
CA CYS A 37 6.08 -14.26 -1.71
C CYS A 37 4.76 -14.82 -2.26
N PRO A 38 4.78 -15.94 -3.03
CA PRO A 38 3.56 -16.55 -3.55
C PRO A 38 2.72 -17.23 -2.45
N ALA A 39 3.27 -17.46 -1.26
CA ALA A 39 2.60 -18.20 -0.18
C ALA A 39 1.89 -17.33 0.87
N CYS A 40 2.23 -16.03 0.96
CA CYS A 40 1.62 -15.13 1.94
C CYS A 40 1.43 -13.69 1.45
N GLY A 41 1.90 -13.34 0.26
CA GLY A 41 1.78 -11.99 -0.28
C GLY A 41 2.81 -10.98 0.24
N GLU A 42 3.83 -11.41 0.99
CA GLU A 42 4.92 -10.51 1.44
C GLU A 42 5.64 -9.88 0.24
N GLU A 43 6.00 -8.61 0.38
CA GLU A 43 6.72 -7.84 -0.63
C GLU A 43 8.04 -7.34 -0.04
N VAL A 44 9.18 -7.75 -0.62
CA VAL A 44 10.50 -7.24 -0.25
C VAL A 44 11.00 -6.32 -1.36
N LEU A 45 11.15 -5.04 -1.05
CA LEU A 45 11.51 -4.01 -2.02
C LEU A 45 12.95 -3.53 -1.80
N ASP A 46 13.61 -3.14 -2.89
CA ASP A 46 14.81 -2.32 -2.81
C ASP A 46 14.46 -0.87 -2.39
N ILE A 47 15.48 -0.09 -2.03
CA ILE A 47 15.28 1.27 -1.51
C ILE A 47 14.54 2.14 -2.53
N GLU A 48 14.83 2.01 -3.82
CA GLU A 48 14.19 2.80 -4.86
C GLU A 48 12.68 2.53 -4.94
N ASN A 49 12.29 1.25 -5.01
CA ASN A 49 10.88 0.87 -5.08
C ASN A 49 10.14 1.10 -3.77
N ALA A 50 10.82 0.93 -2.61
CA ALA A 50 10.26 1.26 -1.30
C ALA A 50 9.98 2.76 -1.17
N SER A 51 10.91 3.63 -1.58
CA SER A 51 10.71 5.08 -1.60
C SER A 51 9.58 5.47 -2.55
N ARG A 52 9.52 4.88 -3.74
CA ARG A 52 8.46 5.18 -4.72
C ARG A 52 7.08 4.77 -4.23
N LEU A 53 6.98 3.60 -3.58
CA LEU A 53 5.75 3.15 -2.94
C LEU A 53 5.35 4.08 -1.79
N GLY A 54 6.28 4.43 -0.91
CA GLY A 54 6.06 5.33 0.22
C GLY A 54 5.56 6.71 -0.22
N ASP A 55 6.22 7.32 -1.21
CA ASP A 55 5.82 8.58 -1.83
C ASP A 55 4.39 8.54 -2.37
N ALA A 56 4.02 7.47 -3.08
CA ALA A 56 2.69 7.29 -3.65
C ALA A 56 1.62 7.13 -2.55
N VAL A 57 1.92 6.33 -1.52
CA VAL A 57 1.06 6.16 -0.35
C VAL A 57 0.84 7.49 0.37
N THR A 58 1.90 8.24 0.64
CA THR A 58 1.80 9.55 1.30
C THR A 58 0.97 10.53 0.48
N ARG A 59 1.25 10.65 -0.83
CA ARG A 59 0.46 11.54 -1.72
C ARG A 59 -1.01 11.17 -1.71
N PHE A 60 -1.34 9.88 -1.82
CA PHE A 60 -2.72 9.42 -1.79
C PHE A 60 -3.40 9.69 -0.45
N ALA A 61 -2.75 9.38 0.67
CA ALA A 61 -3.31 9.60 2.01
C ALA A 61 -3.56 11.09 2.30
N THR A 62 -2.66 11.97 1.85
CA THR A 62 -2.86 13.44 1.93
C THR A 62 -4.08 13.86 1.12
N GLN A 63 -4.20 13.43 -0.15
CA GLN A 63 -5.33 13.77 -1.02
C GLN A 63 -6.68 13.25 -0.48
N ALA A 64 -6.72 12.01 0.02
CA ALA A 64 -7.91 11.42 0.63
C ALA A 64 -8.31 12.20 1.90
N THR A 65 -7.34 12.59 2.72
CA THR A 65 -7.60 13.38 3.92
C THR A 65 -8.11 14.79 3.57
N GLU A 66 -7.51 15.48 2.60
CA GLU A 66 -7.99 16.79 2.11
C GLU A 66 -9.42 16.71 1.56
N THR A 67 -9.73 15.64 0.84
CA THR A 67 -11.09 15.36 0.34
C THR A 67 -12.06 15.11 1.49
N HIS A 68 -11.62 14.41 2.54
CA HIS A 68 -12.44 14.09 3.70
C HIS A 68 -12.58 15.24 4.72
N VAL A 69 -11.66 16.20 4.78
CA VAL A 69 -11.81 17.40 5.64
C VAL A 69 -13.04 18.24 5.22
N MET A 70 -13.52 18.08 3.97
CA MET A 70 -14.75 18.71 3.48
C MET A 70 -16.04 18.01 3.93
N VAL A 71 -15.99 16.77 4.44
CA VAL A 71 -17.15 16.17 5.12
C VAL A 71 -17.09 16.56 6.61
N ARG A 72 -17.93 17.53 6.98
CA ARG A 72 -18.14 18.03 8.34
C ARG A 72 -18.19 16.90 9.36
N TRP A 73 -17.20 16.86 10.25
CA TRP A 73 -17.23 16.11 11.52
C TRP A 73 -18.11 16.81 12.59
N ASP A 74 -19.18 17.47 12.16
CA ASP A 74 -20.03 18.35 12.98
C ASP A 74 -21.49 17.84 13.01
N GLU A 75 -21.67 16.52 12.89
CA GLU A 75 -22.91 15.84 13.25
C GLU A 75 -22.70 15.15 14.60
N PRO A 76 -23.32 15.64 15.69
CA PRO A 76 -23.27 14.94 16.95
C PRO A 76 -23.96 13.58 16.76
N LEU A 77 -23.30 12.51 17.19
CA LEU A 77 -23.92 11.20 17.35
C LEU A 77 -25.04 11.31 18.41
N LEU A 78 -26.22 11.75 17.98
CA LEU A 78 -27.46 11.73 18.72
C LEU A 78 -28.54 11.16 17.81
N THR A 79 -28.71 9.84 17.85
CA THR A 79 -29.97 9.19 18.24
C THR A 79 -29.75 7.71 18.49
#